data_AF-A0A4Y2CM12-F1
#
_entry.id   AF-A0A4Y2CM12-F1
#
_cell.length_a   1.000
_cell.length_b   1.000
_cell.length_c   1.000
_cell.angle_alpha   90.00
_cell.angle_beta   90.00
_cell.angle_gamma   90.00
#
_symmetry.space_group_name_H-M   'P 1'
#
loop_
_entity.id
_entity.type
_entity.pdbx_description
1 polymer ?
#
loop_
_entity_poly.entity_id
_entity_poly.type
_entity_poly.pdbx_seq_one_letter_code
_entity_poly.pdbx_strand_id
1 'polypeptide(L)'
;MTEGTYTTSSYFFSLKTSRILEYGYPIYCCASDTNLQRLERVQLSAARFITGLRNSCPKDIVLYEANLQPLSLRRITNLVKYYNKLYSLDSRNRTSAYFKDWCNIQRLKRNSPSSQVIVCNLISNTVEKRHLTQSIDPSVGLPGVFFHTNLPVEVNKQKDHTTFLRQLAFEIINDIPVDAVKVYTDGSKNEHDNA
;
A
#
# COMPACT_ATOMS: atom_id res chain seq x y z
N MET A 1 -7.91 2.74 33.61
CA MET A 1 -7.69 3.68 32.48
C MET A 1 -6.46 3.34 31.63
N THR A 2 -5.93 2.11 31.71
CA THR A 2 -4.69 1.68 31.04
C THR A 2 -4.88 0.66 29.93
N GLU A 3 -6.09 0.15 29.67
CA GLU A 3 -6.28 -0.90 28.63
C GLU A 3 -6.48 -0.32 27.21
N GLY A 4 -7.00 0.91 27.09
CA GLY A 4 -7.35 1.52 25.79
C GLY A 4 -6.17 2.03 24.96
N THR A 5 -5.03 2.32 25.59
CA THR A 5 -3.83 2.86 24.91
C THR A 5 -2.90 1.77 24.38
N TYR A 6 -2.81 0.62 25.07
CA TYR A 6 -2.03 -0.53 24.59
C TYR A 6 -2.72 -1.22 23.42
N THR A 7 -4.05 -1.34 23.46
CA THR A 7 -4.83 -1.91 22.37
C THR A 7 -4.68 -1.08 21.10
N THR A 8 -4.90 0.23 21.14
CA THR A 8 -4.80 1.12 19.96
C THR A 8 -3.39 1.17 19.36
N SER A 9 -2.34 1.24 20.19
CA SER A 9 -0.95 1.20 19.71
C SER A 9 -0.56 -0.18 19.11
N SER A 10 -1.04 -1.25 19.74
CA SER A 10 -0.87 -2.64 19.27
C SER A 10 -1.53 -2.88 17.91
N TYR A 11 -2.78 -2.44 17.74
CA TYR A 11 -3.48 -2.50 16.46
C TYR A 11 -2.76 -1.71 15.38
N PHE A 12 -2.31 -0.48 15.68
CA PHE A 12 -1.70 0.39 14.66
C PHE A 12 -0.35 -0.15 14.15
N PHE A 13 0.49 -0.66 15.04
CA PHE A 13 1.79 -1.22 14.65
C PHE A 13 1.67 -2.62 14.02
N SER A 14 0.75 -3.46 14.50
CA SER A 14 0.42 -4.76 13.88
C SER A 14 -0.14 -4.58 12.46
N LEU A 15 -1.01 -3.59 12.26
CA LEU A 15 -1.53 -3.23 10.94
C LEU A 15 -0.43 -2.74 9.99
N LYS A 16 0.50 -1.90 10.46
CA LYS A 16 1.55 -1.33 9.61
C LYS A 16 2.60 -2.36 9.20
N THR A 17 3.07 -3.18 10.14
CA THR A 17 4.04 -4.25 9.85
C THR A 17 3.45 -5.36 8.99
N SER A 18 2.18 -5.73 9.24
CA SER A 18 1.46 -6.70 8.40
C SER A 18 1.29 -6.19 6.97
N ARG A 19 0.85 -4.94 6.76
CA ARG A 19 0.67 -4.39 5.41
C ARG A 19 1.96 -4.36 4.60
N ILE A 20 3.10 -4.07 5.22
CA ILE A 20 4.41 -4.05 4.53
C ILE A 20 4.82 -5.46 4.10
N LEU A 21 4.71 -6.44 5.00
CA LEU A 21 5.00 -7.84 4.69
C LEU A 21 3.99 -8.45 3.71
N GLU A 22 2.78 -7.90 3.65
CA GLU A 22 1.75 -8.35 2.73
C GLU A 22 1.94 -7.78 1.33
N TYR A 23 2.50 -6.58 1.14
CA TYR A 23 2.74 -6.05 -0.20
C TYR A 23 3.67 -6.93 -1.06
N GLY A 24 4.69 -7.53 -0.43
CA GLY A 24 5.74 -8.29 -1.12
C GLY A 24 5.45 -9.77 -1.37
N TYR A 25 4.24 -10.29 -1.09
CA TYR A 25 4.00 -11.75 -1.12
C TYR A 25 4.36 -12.44 -2.45
N PRO A 26 4.18 -11.87 -3.67
CA PRO A 26 4.56 -12.58 -4.91
C PRO A 26 6.07 -12.87 -4.93
N ILE A 27 6.85 -11.91 -4.43
CA ILE A 27 8.31 -11.97 -4.41
C ILE A 27 8.77 -12.94 -3.32
N TYR A 28 8.15 -12.88 -2.13
CA TYR A 28 8.50 -13.78 -1.03
C TYR A 28 8.22 -15.25 -1.35
N CYS A 29 7.26 -15.55 -2.22
CA CYS A 29 7.02 -16.92 -2.66
C CYS A 29 8.21 -17.53 -3.42
N CYS A 30 9.09 -16.71 -3.98
CA CYS A 30 10.31 -17.15 -4.67
C CYS A 30 11.56 -17.14 -3.78
N ALA A 31 11.43 -16.70 -2.52
CA ALA A 31 12.55 -16.63 -1.60
C ALA A 31 12.98 -18.04 -1.12
N SER A 32 14.24 -18.18 -0.75
CA SER A 32 14.73 -19.40 -0.10
C SER A 32 14.15 -19.55 1.30
N ASP A 33 14.06 -20.80 1.80
CA ASP A 33 13.57 -21.08 3.15
C ASP A 33 14.35 -20.34 4.23
N THR A 34 15.66 -20.16 4.05
CA THR A 34 16.51 -19.38 4.96
C THR A 34 16.07 -17.92 5.08
N ASN A 35 15.65 -17.30 3.97
CA ASN A 35 15.14 -15.93 3.96
C ASN A 35 13.72 -15.86 4.52
N LEU A 36 12.89 -16.87 4.26
CA LEU A 36 11.55 -16.98 4.83
C LEU A 36 11.58 -17.12 6.35
N GLN A 37 12.49 -17.92 6.88
CA GLN A 37 12.72 -18.04 8.33
C GLN A 37 13.19 -16.72 8.94
N ARG A 38 14.04 -15.96 8.24
CA ARG A 38 14.46 -14.62 8.69
C ARG A 38 13.27 -13.66 8.76
N LEU A 39 12.42 -13.64 7.74
CA LEU A 39 11.19 -12.83 7.73
C LEU A 39 10.24 -13.21 8.88
N GLU A 40 10.08 -14.51 9.15
CA GLU A 40 9.24 -14.99 10.25
C GLU A 40 9.80 -14.60 11.61
N ARG A 41 11.13 -14.61 11.81
CA ARG A 41 11.76 -14.09 13.03
C ARG A 41 11.51 -12.60 13.23
N VAL A 42 11.56 -11.80 12.16
CA VAL A 42 11.26 -10.36 12.22
C VAL A 42 9.80 -10.13 12.64
N GLN A 43 8.86 -10.86 12.03
CA GLN A 43 7.45 -10.80 12.42
C GLN A 43 7.26 -11.19 13.90
N LEU A 44 7.84 -12.29 14.34
CA LEU A 44 7.70 -12.76 15.73
C LEU A 44 8.36 -11.79 16.73
N SER A 45 9.48 -11.17 16.37
CA SER A 45 10.12 -10.14 17.19
C SER A 45 9.20 -8.93 17.36
N ALA A 46 8.62 -8.44 16.24
CA ALA A 46 7.66 -7.36 16.25
C ALA A 46 6.41 -7.72 17.07
N ALA A 47 5.84 -8.91 16.86
CA ALA A 47 4.67 -9.38 17.58
C ALA A 47 4.92 -9.44 19.09
N ARG A 48 6.07 -9.98 19.54
CA ARG A 48 6.46 -10.00 20.95
C ARG A 48 6.57 -8.60 21.55
N PHE A 49 7.19 -7.68 20.83
CA PHE A 49 7.33 -6.29 21.27
C PHE A 49 5.96 -5.64 21.48
N ILE A 50 5.04 -5.85 20.54
CA ILE A 50 3.67 -5.30 20.59
C ILE A 50 2.86 -5.89 21.76
N THR A 51 2.90 -7.20 21.93
CA THR A 51 2.11 -7.90 22.95
C THR A 51 2.75 -7.87 24.33
N GLY A 52 3.96 -7.31 24.47
CA GLY A 52 4.72 -7.32 25.72
C GLY A 52 5.23 -8.70 26.13
N LEU A 53 5.23 -9.68 25.21
CA LEU A 53 5.66 -11.04 25.50
C LEU A 53 7.18 -11.17 25.52
N ARG A 54 7.68 -12.00 26.43
CA ARG A 54 9.12 -12.27 26.56
C ARG A 54 9.67 -13.00 25.32
N ASN A 55 10.96 -12.80 25.01
CA ASN A 55 11.65 -13.50 23.92
C ASN A 55 11.61 -15.04 24.03
N SER A 56 11.48 -15.58 25.24
CA SER A 56 11.33 -17.02 25.50
C SER A 56 9.92 -17.54 25.20
N CYS A 57 8.94 -16.67 24.94
CA CYS A 57 7.56 -17.07 24.67
C CYS A 57 7.50 -17.88 23.36
N PRO A 58 6.85 -19.06 23.37
CA PRO A 58 6.62 -19.87 22.18
C PRO A 58 5.93 -19.08 21.06
N LYS A 59 6.30 -19.38 19.81
CA LYS A 59 5.78 -18.66 18.64
C LYS A 59 4.25 -18.73 18.52
N ASP A 60 3.63 -19.85 18.88
CA ASP A 60 2.20 -20.06 18.68
C ASP A 60 1.37 -19.19 19.63
N ILE A 61 1.86 -19.01 20.88
CA ILE A 61 1.28 -18.07 21.85
C ILE A 61 1.43 -16.64 21.36
N VAL A 62 2.61 -16.27 20.86
CA VAL A 62 2.85 -14.92 20.30
C VAL A 62 1.91 -14.62 19.14
N LEU A 63 1.71 -15.58 18.24
CA LEU A 63 0.80 -15.44 17.11
C LEU A 63 -0.66 -15.32 17.57
N TYR A 64 -1.08 -16.14 18.54
CA TYR A 64 -2.42 -16.07 19.12
C TYR A 64 -2.69 -14.72 19.79
N GLU A 65 -1.81 -14.27 20.69
CA GLU A 65 -1.95 -12.99 21.41
C GLU A 65 -1.89 -11.78 20.48
N ALA A 66 -1.05 -11.83 19.44
CA ALA A 66 -0.97 -10.77 18.45
C ALA A 66 -2.12 -10.81 17.42
N ASN A 67 -3.01 -11.81 17.49
CA ASN A 67 -4.03 -12.10 16.49
C ASN A 67 -3.45 -12.18 15.06
N LEU A 68 -2.32 -12.88 14.90
CA LEU A 68 -1.59 -13.04 13.65
C LEU A 68 -1.57 -14.50 13.21
N GLN A 69 -1.84 -14.72 11.92
CA GLN A 69 -1.57 -16.02 11.30
C GLN A 69 -0.08 -16.19 10.97
N PRO A 70 0.42 -17.45 10.89
CA PRO A 70 1.76 -17.74 10.41
C PRO A 70 2.03 -17.09 9.05
N LEU A 71 3.26 -16.60 8.85
CA LEU A 71 3.63 -15.87 7.63
C LEU A 71 3.45 -16.73 6.37
N SER A 72 3.71 -18.03 6.47
CA SER A 72 3.52 -18.99 5.39
C SER A 72 2.07 -19.03 4.88
N LEU A 73 1.11 -19.10 5.80
CA LEU A 73 -0.32 -19.17 5.49
C LEU A 73 -0.82 -17.86 4.87
N ARG A 74 -0.45 -16.72 5.46
CA ARG A 74 -0.79 -15.39 4.93
C ARG A 74 -0.22 -15.19 3.53
N ARG A 75 1.04 -15.60 3.31
CA ARG A 75 1.71 -15.49 2.01
C ARG A 75 0.96 -16.26 0.92
N ILE A 76 0.61 -17.52 1.16
CA ILE A 76 -0.16 -18.35 0.20
C ILE A 76 -1.55 -17.74 -0.04
N THR A 77 -2.25 -17.36 1.02
CA THR A 77 -3.60 -16.79 0.93
C THR A 77 -3.62 -15.50 0.11
N ASN A 78 -2.65 -14.61 0.33
CA ASN A 78 -2.56 -13.35 -0.41
C ASN A 78 -2.09 -13.57 -1.86
N LEU A 79 -1.26 -14.58 -2.11
CA LEU A 79 -0.89 -15.04 -3.46
C LEU A 79 -2.16 -15.44 -4.22
N VAL A 80 -2.98 -16.33 -3.66
CA VAL A 80 -4.25 -16.76 -4.24
C VAL A 80 -5.16 -15.57 -4.51
N LYS A 81 -5.38 -14.70 -3.53
CA LYS A 81 -6.25 -13.51 -3.66
C LYS A 81 -5.82 -12.61 -4.83
N TYR A 82 -4.52 -12.36 -4.96
CA TYR A 82 -4.00 -11.54 -6.03
C TYR A 82 -4.16 -12.17 -7.41
N TYR A 83 -3.83 -13.44 -7.54
CA TYR A 83 -3.95 -14.11 -8.83
C TYR A 83 -5.40 -14.29 -9.25
N ASN A 84 -6.29 -14.62 -8.32
CA ASN A 84 -7.72 -14.62 -8.59
C ASN A 84 -8.21 -13.23 -8.99
N LYS A 85 -7.73 -12.17 -8.33
CA LYS A 85 -8.02 -10.79 -8.74
C LYS A 85 -7.56 -10.56 -10.18
N LEU A 86 -6.32 -10.90 -10.54
CA LEU A 86 -5.81 -10.72 -11.91
C LEU A 86 -6.59 -11.55 -12.94
N TYR A 87 -6.94 -12.81 -12.64
CA TYR A 87 -7.75 -13.66 -13.51
C TYR A 87 -9.15 -13.10 -13.72
N SER A 88 -9.75 -12.52 -12.68
CA SER A 88 -11.08 -11.90 -12.76
C SER A 88 -11.12 -10.70 -13.68
N LEU A 89 -9.99 -10.01 -13.89
CA LEU A 89 -9.94 -8.82 -14.74
C LEU A 89 -10.12 -9.19 -16.22
N ASP A 90 -10.72 -8.26 -16.96
CA ASP A 90 -10.85 -8.36 -18.40
C ASP A 90 -9.49 -8.21 -19.12
N SER A 91 -9.40 -8.68 -20.37
CA SER A 91 -8.17 -8.61 -21.19
C SER A 91 -7.73 -7.18 -21.53
N ARG A 92 -8.61 -6.17 -21.36
CA ARG A 92 -8.22 -4.75 -21.42
C ARG A 92 -7.18 -4.38 -20.36
N ASN A 93 -7.11 -5.09 -19.23
CA ASN A 93 -6.07 -4.87 -18.24
C ASN A 93 -4.76 -5.51 -18.72
N ARG A 94 -3.76 -4.68 -19.03
CA ARG A 94 -2.44 -5.12 -19.53
C ARG A 94 -1.78 -6.18 -18.64
N THR A 95 -1.85 -6.03 -17.32
CA THR A 95 -1.26 -6.99 -16.37
C THR A 95 -2.00 -8.33 -16.37
N SER A 96 -3.34 -8.30 -16.47
CA SER A 96 -4.15 -9.52 -16.59
C SER A 96 -3.90 -10.23 -17.92
N ALA A 97 -3.84 -9.49 -19.04
CA ALA A 97 -3.52 -10.04 -20.36
C ALA A 97 -2.13 -10.70 -20.36
N TYR A 98 -1.10 -9.97 -19.93
CA TYR A 98 0.26 -10.50 -19.79
C TYR A 98 0.30 -11.77 -18.92
N PHE A 99 -0.47 -11.78 -17.83
CA PHE A 99 -0.50 -12.91 -16.92
C PHE A 99 -1.22 -14.14 -17.50
N LYS A 100 -2.31 -13.95 -18.26
CA LYS A 100 -3.04 -15.03 -18.95
C LYS A 100 -2.21 -15.64 -20.08
N ASP A 101 -1.47 -14.81 -20.80
CA ASP A 101 -0.58 -15.22 -21.89
C ASP A 101 0.82 -15.58 -21.38
N TRP A 102 1.03 -15.61 -20.06
CA TRP A 102 2.33 -15.85 -19.47
C TRP A 102 2.77 -17.30 -19.70
N CYS A 103 3.95 -17.45 -20.30
CA CYS A 103 4.63 -18.72 -20.48
C CYS A 103 5.94 -18.75 -19.68
N ASN A 104 6.29 -19.93 -19.16
CA ASN A 104 7.54 -20.11 -18.43
C ASN A 104 8.74 -20.14 -19.40
N ILE A 105 9.27 -18.97 -19.73
CA ILE A 105 10.50 -18.81 -20.52
C ILE A 105 11.63 -18.41 -19.56
N GLN A 106 11.96 -19.29 -18.62
CA GLN A 106 13.01 -18.98 -17.65
C GLN A 106 14.37 -19.53 -18.08
N ARG A 107 15.31 -18.59 -18.29
CA ARG A 107 16.75 -18.89 -18.39
C ARG A 107 17.35 -19.33 -17.04
N LEU A 108 16.77 -18.87 -15.93
CA LEU A 108 17.25 -19.14 -14.57
C LEU A 108 16.50 -20.33 -13.97
N LYS A 109 17.20 -21.18 -13.21
CA LYS A 109 16.61 -22.36 -12.53
C LYS A 109 15.61 -22.03 -11.41
N ARG A 110 15.45 -20.76 -11.04
CA ARG A 110 14.55 -20.34 -9.95
C ARG A 110 13.20 -19.97 -10.50
N ASN A 111 12.13 -20.48 -9.87
CA ASN A 111 10.76 -20.15 -10.22
C ASN A 111 10.50 -18.64 -10.13
N SER A 112 9.84 -18.09 -11.15
CA SER A 112 9.33 -16.71 -11.11
C SER A 112 8.11 -16.62 -10.17
N PRO A 113 7.74 -15.41 -9.73
CA PRO A 113 6.52 -15.20 -8.95
C PRO A 113 5.27 -15.76 -9.67
N SER A 114 5.22 -15.66 -11.00
CA SER A 114 4.15 -16.22 -11.84
C SER A 114 4.22 -17.75 -11.91
N SER A 115 5.42 -18.32 -12.00
CA SER A 115 5.63 -19.78 -12.02
C SER A 115 5.15 -20.43 -10.73
N GLN A 116 5.31 -19.76 -9.58
CA GLN A 116 4.91 -20.31 -8.28
C GLN A 116 3.42 -20.63 -8.17
N VAL A 117 2.59 -19.93 -8.94
CA VAL A 117 1.14 -20.18 -8.94
C VAL A 117 0.80 -21.54 -9.52
N ILE A 118 1.45 -21.88 -10.63
CA ILE A 118 1.30 -23.17 -11.31
C ILE A 118 1.85 -24.27 -10.40
N VAL A 119 3.04 -24.05 -9.83
CA VAL A 119 3.67 -25.01 -8.91
C VAL A 119 2.80 -25.30 -7.70
N CYS A 120 2.14 -24.29 -7.15
CA CYS A 120 1.27 -24.45 -5.99
C CYS A 120 -0.19 -24.82 -6.34
N ASN A 121 -0.55 -25.01 -7.62
CA ASN A 121 -1.91 -25.29 -8.10
C ASN A 121 -2.98 -24.34 -7.51
N LEU A 122 -2.65 -23.04 -7.40
CA LEU A 122 -3.46 -22.08 -6.63
C LEU A 122 -4.56 -21.37 -7.41
N ILE A 123 -4.70 -21.65 -8.71
CA ILE A 123 -5.71 -21.00 -9.55
C ILE A 123 -6.97 -21.84 -9.52
N SER A 124 -8.04 -21.27 -8.96
CA SER A 124 -9.37 -21.82 -9.19
C SER A 124 -9.88 -21.28 -10.53
N ASN A 125 -10.26 -22.16 -11.45
CA ASN A 125 -10.88 -21.77 -12.72
C ASN A 125 -12.30 -21.20 -12.53
N THR A 126 -12.78 -21.09 -11.29
CA THR A 126 -14.15 -20.69 -10.92
C THR A 126 -14.28 -19.21 -10.54
N VAL A 127 -13.30 -18.36 -10.84
CA VAL A 127 -13.35 -16.95 -10.43
C VAL A 127 -14.31 -16.16 -11.32
N GLU A 128 -15.31 -15.52 -10.71
CA GLU A 128 -16.22 -14.63 -11.42
C GLU A 128 -15.48 -13.48 -12.10
N LYS A 129 -15.84 -13.20 -13.35
CA LYS A 129 -15.26 -12.08 -14.11
C LYS A 129 -15.70 -10.76 -13.49
N ARG A 130 -14.72 -9.91 -13.17
CA ARG A 130 -14.94 -8.54 -12.74
C ARG A 130 -14.71 -7.60 -13.90
N HIS A 131 -15.79 -6.98 -14.36
CA HIS A 131 -15.70 -5.83 -15.22
C HIS A 131 -15.37 -4.62 -14.36
N LEU A 132 -14.09 -4.20 -14.38
CA LEU A 132 -13.76 -2.86 -13.91
C LEU A 132 -14.35 -1.89 -14.93
N THR A 133 -15.41 -1.19 -14.57
CA THR A 133 -15.75 0.06 -15.26
C THR A 133 -14.57 1.00 -15.02
N GLN A 134 -13.70 1.15 -16.01
CA GLN A 134 -12.71 2.22 -15.98
C GLN A 134 -13.50 3.52 -15.85
N SER A 135 -13.41 4.16 -14.68
CA SER A 135 -14.12 5.41 -14.43
C SER A 135 -13.56 6.56 -15.28
N ILE A 136 -12.36 6.39 -15.85
CA ILE A 136 -11.66 7.39 -16.64
C ILE A 136 -10.87 6.64 -17.72
N ASP A 137 -11.08 7.02 -18.98
CA ASP A 137 -10.31 6.52 -20.11
C ASP A 137 -8.88 7.09 -20.03
N PRO A 138 -7.82 6.27 -19.94
CA PRO A 138 -6.44 6.76 -19.87
C PRO A 138 -5.96 7.46 -21.14
N SER A 139 -6.70 7.36 -22.25
CA SER A 139 -6.45 8.13 -23.48
C SER A 139 -7.07 9.54 -23.44
N VAL A 140 -8.07 9.74 -22.57
CA VAL A 140 -8.61 11.05 -22.24
C VAL A 140 -7.74 11.60 -21.12
N GLY A 141 -6.89 12.58 -21.46
CA GLY A 141 -6.12 13.31 -20.45
C GLY A 141 -7.07 13.80 -19.36
N LEU A 142 -6.65 13.69 -18.09
CA LEU A 142 -7.37 14.37 -17.01
C LEU A 142 -7.54 15.84 -17.40
N PRO A 143 -8.69 16.48 -17.11
CA PRO A 143 -8.86 17.90 -17.38
C PRO A 143 -7.63 18.63 -16.84
N GLY A 144 -6.92 19.32 -17.74
CA GLY A 144 -5.57 19.82 -17.48
C GLY A 144 -5.54 20.62 -16.19
N VAL A 145 -4.88 20.09 -15.16
CA VAL A 145 -4.64 20.83 -13.93
C VAL A 145 -3.52 21.82 -14.26
N PHE A 146 -3.87 23.10 -14.39
CA PHE A 146 -2.90 24.16 -14.63
C PHE A 146 -2.26 24.57 -13.30
N PHE A 147 -0.96 24.28 -13.16
CA PHE A 147 -0.18 24.74 -12.02
C PHE A 147 0.37 26.14 -12.31
N HIS A 148 -0.03 27.11 -11.49
CA HIS A 148 0.58 28.44 -11.50
C HIS A 148 1.80 28.41 -10.58
N THR A 149 2.99 28.17 -11.15
CA THR A 149 4.26 28.08 -10.40
C THR A 149 5.03 29.40 -10.34
N ASN A 150 4.57 30.40 -11.08
CA ASN A 150 5.24 31.70 -11.13
C ASN A 150 4.79 32.55 -9.95
N LEU A 151 5.76 33.09 -9.21
CA LEU A 151 5.50 34.12 -8.21
C LEU A 151 5.46 35.48 -8.92
N PRO A 152 4.58 36.40 -8.48
CA PRO A 152 4.50 37.75 -9.06
C PRO A 152 5.80 38.56 -8.86
N VAL A 153 6.61 38.18 -7.88
CA VAL A 153 7.89 38.80 -7.56
C VAL A 153 8.93 37.70 -7.33
N GLU A 154 10.15 37.91 -7.82
CA GLU A 154 11.28 37.03 -7.53
C GLU A 154 11.66 37.17 -6.05
N VAL A 155 11.55 36.07 -5.30
CA VAL A 155 11.83 36.05 -3.86
C VAL A 155 12.78 34.93 -3.49
N ASN A 156 13.61 35.19 -2.49
CA ASN A 156 14.61 34.29 -1.96
C ASN A 156 14.43 34.07 -0.46
N LYS A 157 14.12 32.84 -0.07
CA LYS A 157 13.88 32.44 1.33
C LYS A 157 15.06 32.74 2.29
N GLN A 158 16.28 32.83 1.79
CA GLN A 158 17.47 33.08 2.61
C GLN A 158 17.78 34.56 2.77
N LYS A 159 17.37 35.39 1.80
CA LYS A 159 17.69 36.82 1.76
C LYS A 159 16.53 37.70 2.22
N ASP A 160 15.30 37.27 1.97
CA ASP A 160 14.11 38.06 2.23
C ASP A 160 13.55 37.83 3.63
N HIS A 161 13.02 38.90 4.20
CA HIS A 161 12.48 38.87 5.55
C HIS A 161 11.20 38.02 5.64
N THR A 162 11.06 37.22 6.71
CA THR A 162 9.93 36.30 6.91
C THR A 162 8.57 36.99 6.84
N THR A 163 8.45 38.24 7.30
CA THR A 163 7.19 39.00 7.25
C THR A 163 6.79 39.36 5.82
N PHE A 164 7.76 39.70 4.97
CA PHE A 164 7.54 40.00 3.56
C PHE A 164 7.09 38.75 2.79
N LEU A 165 7.77 37.61 3.02
CA LEU A 165 7.39 36.33 2.43
C LEU A 165 5.97 35.89 2.87
N ARG A 166 5.63 36.14 4.14
CA ARG A 166 4.29 35.86 4.67
C ARG A 166 3.23 36.75 4.03
N GLN A 167 3.52 38.02 3.80
CA GLN A 167 2.60 38.95 3.15
C GLN A 167 2.33 38.54 1.70
N LEU A 168 3.38 38.21 0.93
CA LEU A 168 3.24 37.71 -0.45
C LEU A 168 2.43 36.41 -0.51
N ALA A 169 2.64 35.50 0.44
CA ALA A 169 1.84 34.27 0.50
C ALA A 169 0.35 34.56 0.69
N PHE A 170 -0.02 35.54 1.53
CA PHE A 170 -1.40 35.93 1.72
C PHE A 170 -2.00 36.62 0.49
N GLU A 171 -1.23 37.46 -0.20
CA GLU A 171 -1.66 38.10 -1.45
C GLU A 171 -2.01 37.05 -2.51
N ILE A 172 -1.12 36.07 -2.73
CA ILE A 172 -1.36 34.96 -3.66
C ILE A 172 -2.58 34.13 -3.27
N ILE A 173 -2.78 33.86 -1.97
CA ILE A 173 -3.95 33.11 -1.48
C ILE A 173 -5.24 33.88 -1.74
N ASN A 174 -5.23 35.20 -1.59
CA ASN A 174 -6.40 36.05 -1.83
C ASN A 174 -6.75 36.18 -3.32
N ASP A 175 -5.77 36.02 -4.21
CA ASP A 175 -5.97 36.01 -5.67
C ASP A 175 -6.52 34.68 -6.21
N ILE A 176 -6.61 33.62 -5.38
CA ILE A 176 -7.20 32.35 -5.81
C ILE A 176 -8.71 32.56 -6.08
N PRO A 177 -9.22 32.18 -7.27
CA PRO A 177 -10.64 32.29 -7.59
C PRO A 177 -11.53 31.64 -6.52
N VAL A 178 -12.63 32.30 -6.16
CA VAL A 178 -13.54 31.84 -5.10
C VAL A 178 -14.18 30.49 -5.42
N ASP A 179 -14.37 30.20 -6.71
CA ASP A 179 -14.90 28.95 -7.25
C ASP A 179 -13.84 27.83 -7.36
N ALA A 180 -12.58 28.11 -7.04
CA ALA A 180 -11.53 27.10 -7.06
C ALA A 180 -11.73 26.06 -5.93
N VAL A 181 -11.58 24.79 -6.28
CA VAL A 181 -11.60 23.70 -5.30
C VAL A 181 -10.35 23.77 -4.42
N LYS A 182 -10.54 24.10 -3.14
CA LYS A 182 -9.47 24.15 -2.13
C LYS A 182 -9.17 22.75 -1.62
N VAL A 183 -7.94 22.28 -1.80
CA VAL A 183 -7.46 20.99 -1.30
C VAL A 183 -6.32 21.24 -0.31
N TYR A 184 -6.50 20.82 0.94
CA TYR A 184 -5.48 20.94 1.98
C TYR A 184 -4.73 19.62 2.17
N THR A 185 -3.40 19.68 2.25
CA THR A 185 -2.54 18.49 2.39
C THR A 185 -2.28 18.09 3.84
N ASP A 186 -2.64 18.95 4.79
CA ASP A 186 -2.52 18.72 6.24
C ASP A 186 -3.73 17.98 6.84
N GLY A 187 -4.74 17.65 6.02
CA GLY A 187 -5.97 17.00 6.45
C GLY A 187 -7.06 17.95 6.94
N SER A 188 -6.84 19.27 6.85
CA SER A 188 -7.86 20.27 7.13
C SER A 188 -9.01 20.18 6.13
N LYS A 189 -10.25 20.40 6.59
CA LYS A 189 -11.46 20.41 5.75
C LYS A 189 -12.04 21.81 5.69
N ASN A 190 -12.76 22.12 4.62
CA ASN A 190 -13.58 23.33 4.57
C ASN A 190 -14.69 23.22 5.61
N GLU A 191 -14.87 24.23 6.45
CA GLU A 191 -15.95 24.26 7.45
C GLU A 191 -17.35 24.29 6.82
N HIS A 192 -17.43 24.63 5.52
CA HIS A 192 -18.67 24.72 4.75
C HIS A 192 -19.21 23.38 4.21
N ASP A 193 -18.53 22.26 4.42
CA ASP A 193 -19.04 20.94 4.03
C ASP A 193 -20.09 20.37 5.02
N ASN A 194 -20.57 21.20 5.97
CA ASN A 194 -21.68 20.89 6.87
C ASN A 194 -22.95 21.67 6.44
N ALA A 195 -23.63 21.20 5.41
CA ALA A 195 -25.03 21.50 5.12
C ALA A 195 -25.71 20.26 4.55
#